data_AF-A0A2V8AL52-F1
#
_entry.id   AF-A0A2V8AL52-F1
#
_cell.length_a   1.000
_cell.length_b   1.000
_cell.length_c   1.000
_cell.angle_alpha   90.00
_cell.angle_beta   90.00
_cell.angle_gamma   90.00
#
_symmetry.space_group_name_H-M   'P 1'
#
loop_
_entity.id
_entity.type
_entity.pdbx_description
1 polymer ?
#
loop_
_entity_poly.entity_id
_entity_poly.type
_entity_poly.pdbx_seq_one_letter_code
_entity_poly.pdbx_strand_id
1 'polypeptide(L)'
;MKKKTPTQRPDAGDIRPEYRFDYSRAKPNRFASRMERPVVAVVLDSDVAAVFDSSAKVNAQLRSAITARKRRKPATPARARPRRAS
;
A
#
# COMPACT_ATOMS: atom_id res chain seq x y z
N MET A 1 -12.92 -29.51 -4.44
CA MET A 1 -12.07 -28.30 -4.36
C MET A 1 -11.90 -27.74 -5.76
N LYS A 2 -12.54 -26.60 -6.12
CA LYS A 2 -12.40 -26.02 -7.47
C LYS A 2 -11.14 -25.17 -7.52
N LYS A 3 -10.15 -25.59 -8.32
CA LYS A 3 -8.94 -24.80 -8.62
C LYS A 3 -9.35 -23.59 -9.47
N LYS A 4 -8.95 -22.38 -9.09
CA LYS A 4 -9.13 -21.17 -9.90
C LYS A 4 -8.05 -21.18 -11.00
N THR A 5 -8.47 -21.36 -12.24
CA THR A 5 -7.62 -21.28 -13.44
C THR A 5 -7.08 -19.84 -13.58
N PRO A 6 -5.81 -19.63 -13.95
CA PRO A 6 -5.33 -18.29 -14.25
C PRO A 6 -6.13 -17.74 -15.43
N THR A 7 -6.67 -16.53 -15.30
CA THR A 7 -7.31 -15.80 -16.39
C THR A 7 -6.33 -15.71 -17.56
N GLN A 8 -6.53 -16.53 -18.58
CA GLN A 8 -5.81 -16.46 -19.83
C GLN A 8 -6.11 -15.09 -20.43
N ARG A 9 -5.07 -14.29 -20.67
CA ARG A 9 -5.24 -13.06 -21.45
C ARG A 9 -5.67 -13.51 -22.85
N PRO A 10 -6.79 -12.99 -23.40
CA PRO A 10 -7.19 -13.38 -24.74
C PRO A 10 -6.02 -13.12 -25.69
N ASP A 11 -5.73 -14.10 -26.54
CA ASP A 11 -4.72 -13.97 -27.58
C ASP A 11 -5.09 -12.76 -28.45
N ALA A 12 -4.11 -11.97 -28.91
CA ALA A 12 -4.38 -10.74 -29.66
C ALA A 12 -5.13 -10.99 -30.99
N GLY A 13 -5.26 -12.26 -31.39
CA GLY A 13 -6.10 -12.73 -32.48
C GLY A 13 -7.61 -12.80 -32.18
N ASP A 14 -8.02 -12.83 -30.91
CA ASP A 14 -9.44 -12.95 -30.49
C ASP A 14 -10.16 -11.58 -30.41
N ILE A 15 -9.40 -10.49 -30.56
CA ILE A 15 -9.92 -9.13 -30.59
C ILE A 15 -10.23 -8.76 -32.05
N ARG A 16 -11.50 -8.43 -32.34
CA ARG A 16 -11.90 -8.00 -33.68
C ARG A 16 -11.04 -6.80 -34.14
N PRO A 17 -10.77 -6.65 -35.44
CA PRO A 17 -9.87 -5.61 -35.96
C PRO A 17 -10.23 -4.19 -35.50
N GLU A 18 -11.53 -3.90 -35.29
CA GLU A 18 -12.02 -2.58 -34.88
C GLU A 18 -11.62 -2.20 -33.45
N TYR A 19 -11.24 -3.18 -32.61
CA TYR A 19 -10.80 -2.98 -31.23
C TYR A 19 -9.27 -3.02 -31.08
N ARG A 20 -8.52 -3.06 -32.20
CA ARG A 20 -7.07 -2.90 -32.20
C ARG A 20 -6.72 -1.42 -32.11
N PHE A 21 -6.84 -0.88 -30.91
CA PHE A 21 -6.51 0.51 -30.64
C PHE A 21 -5.00 0.70 -30.56
N ASP A 22 -4.52 1.72 -31.26
CA ASP A 22 -3.15 2.20 -31.12
C ASP A 22 -3.06 3.09 -29.88
N TYR A 23 -2.72 2.46 -28.74
CA TYR A 23 -2.60 3.15 -27.45
C TYR A 23 -1.45 4.17 -27.39
N SER A 24 -0.54 4.19 -28.36
CA SER A 24 0.49 5.25 -28.43
C SER A 24 -0.09 6.63 -28.74
N ARG A 25 -1.25 6.66 -29.43
CA ARG A 25 -2.01 7.88 -29.76
C ARG A 25 -3.16 8.14 -28.79
N ALA A 26 -3.32 7.32 -27.75
CA ALA A 26 -4.38 7.50 -26.79
C ALA A 26 -4.15 8.78 -25.96
N LYS A 27 -5.22 9.53 -25.71
CA LYS A 27 -5.15 10.64 -24.76
C LYS A 27 -4.86 10.08 -23.36
N PRO A 28 -4.00 10.73 -22.57
CA PRO A 28 -3.78 10.34 -21.19
C PRO A 28 -5.10 10.35 -20.43
N ASN A 29 -5.27 9.40 -19.50
CA ASN A 29 -6.45 9.32 -18.66
C ASN A 29 -6.69 10.67 -17.96
N ARG A 30 -7.95 11.13 -17.84
CA ARG A 30 -8.33 12.36 -17.14
C ARG A 30 -7.83 12.45 -15.69
N PHE A 31 -7.47 11.32 -15.09
CA PHE A 31 -6.89 11.25 -13.74
C PHE A 31 -5.37 11.17 -13.72
N ALA A 32 -4.69 11.09 -14.87
CA ALA A 32 -3.24 10.98 -14.94
C ALA A 32 -2.55 12.16 -14.24
N SER A 33 -3.07 13.38 -14.40
CA SER A 33 -2.58 14.57 -13.70
C SER A 33 -2.78 14.53 -12.17
N ARG A 34 -3.65 13.65 -11.66
CA ARG A 34 -3.81 13.43 -10.21
C ARG A 34 -2.86 12.35 -9.68
N MET A 35 -2.15 11.67 -10.57
CA MET A 35 -1.27 10.53 -10.29
C MET A 35 0.17 10.80 -10.75
N GLU A 36 0.64 12.05 -10.59
CA GLU A 36 1.99 12.49 -10.99
C GLU A 36 3.12 11.73 -10.26
N ARG A 37 2.79 11.07 -9.15
CA ARG A 37 3.70 10.19 -8.41
C ARG A 37 3.16 8.77 -8.44
N PRO A 38 4.01 7.75 -8.28
CA PRO A 38 3.54 6.38 -8.09
C PRO A 38 2.55 6.35 -6.91
N VAL A 39 1.26 6.17 -7.22
CA VAL A 39 0.18 6.08 -6.25
C VAL A 39 -0.03 4.61 -5.92
N VAL A 40 0.09 4.27 -4.64
CA VAL A 40 -0.26 2.94 -4.13
C VAL A 40 -1.68 2.98 -3.60
N ALA A 41 -2.56 2.16 -4.18
CA ALA A 41 -3.92 1.96 -3.67
C ALA A 41 -3.94 0.78 -2.69
N VAL A 42 -4.59 0.96 -1.54
CA VAL A 42 -4.76 -0.06 -0.51
C VAL A 42 -6.24 -0.15 -0.18
N VAL A 43 -6.76 -1.38 -0.06
CA VAL A 43 -8.13 -1.63 0.39
C VAL A 43 -8.10 -1.74 1.91
N LEU A 44 -8.98 -1.00 2.58
CA LEU A 44 -9.19 -1.12 4.02
C LEU A 44 -10.30 -2.11 4.30
N ASP A 45 -10.18 -2.84 5.40
CA ASP A 45 -11.28 -3.63 5.94
C ASP A 45 -12.42 -2.70 6.42
N SER A 46 -13.65 -3.22 6.45
CA SER A 46 -14.86 -2.42 6.66
C SER A 46 -14.90 -1.73 8.03
N ASP A 47 -14.37 -2.38 9.05
CA ASP A 47 -14.25 -1.84 10.41
C ASP A 47 -13.27 -0.65 10.47
N VAL A 48 -12.14 -0.76 9.78
CA VAL A 48 -11.15 0.32 9.70
C VAL A 48 -11.68 1.49 8.87
N ALA A 49 -12.36 1.19 7.76
CA ALA A 49 -12.98 2.22 6.91
C ALA A 49 -14.11 2.98 7.61
N ALA A 50 -14.82 2.34 8.55
CA ALA A 50 -15.84 3.02 9.37
C ALA A 50 -15.24 4.09 10.29
N VAL A 51 -13.98 3.93 10.71
CA VAL A 51 -13.27 4.88 11.58
C VAL A 51 -12.53 5.95 10.76
N PHE A 52 -11.97 5.56 9.61
CA PHE A 52 -11.18 6.46 8.77
C PHE A 52 -11.86 6.74 7.43
N ASP A 53 -12.48 7.92 7.35
CA ASP A 53 -13.19 8.46 6.18
C ASP A 53 -12.26 9.00 5.07
N SER A 54 -10.95 9.10 5.30
CA SER A 54 -10.00 9.58 4.29
C SER A 54 -8.59 9.02 4.45
N SER A 55 -7.89 8.91 3.32
CA SER A 55 -6.48 8.52 3.28
C SER A 55 -5.57 9.49 4.07
N ALA A 56 -5.96 10.76 4.17
CA ALA A 56 -5.23 11.76 4.95
C ALA A 56 -5.20 11.40 6.44
N LYS A 57 -6.35 11.00 7.02
CA LYS A 57 -6.44 10.61 8.44
C LYS A 57 -5.67 9.32 8.73
N VAL A 58 -5.79 8.31 7.86
CA VAL A 58 -5.01 7.06 7.97
C VAL A 58 -3.51 7.36 7.98
N ASN A 59 -3.04 8.16 7.01
CA ASN A 59 -1.63 8.50 6.90
C ASN A 59 -1.11 9.31 8.08
N ALA A 60 -1.91 10.25 8.61
CA ALA A 60 -1.54 10.99 9.82
C ALA A 60 -1.36 10.06 11.03
N GLN A 61 -2.29 9.13 11.23
CA GLN A 61 -2.23 8.17 12.33
C GLN A 61 -1.03 7.22 12.21
N LEU A 62 -0.79 6.66 11.02
CA LEU A 62 0.35 5.78 10.78
C LEU A 62 1.69 6.50 10.99
N ARG A 63 1.82 7.75 10.53
CA ARG A 63 3.03 8.57 10.76
C ARG A 63 3.26 8.85 12.24
N SER A 64 2.19 9.12 12.99
CA SER A 64 2.27 9.30 14.45
C SER A 64 2.77 8.02 15.12
N ALA A 65 2.20 6.86 14.78
CA ALA A 65 2.61 5.57 15.30
C ALA A 65 4.08 5.24 14.99
N ILE A 66 4.52 5.48 13.74
CA ILE A 66 5.92 5.31 13.32
C ILE A 66 6.85 6.22 14.15
N THR A 67 6.45 7.48 14.35
CA THR A 67 7.24 8.45 15.13
C THR A 67 7.33 8.05 16.60
N ALA A 68 6.22 7.64 17.21
CA ALA A 68 6.18 7.15 18.59
C ALA A 68 7.08 5.92 18.77
N ARG A 69 7.05 4.99 17.81
CA ARG A 69 7.93 3.81 17.81
C ARG A 69 9.40 4.19 17.68
N LYS A 70 9.75 5.14 16.80
CA LYS A 70 11.13 5.62 16.63
C LYS A 70 11.67 6.32 17.89
N ARG A 71 10.81 7.01 18.65
CA ARG A 71 11.18 7.65 19.92
C ARG A 71 11.50 6.65 21.04
N ARG A 72 10.88 5.47 21.02
CA ARG A 72 11.22 4.37 21.91
C ARG A 72 12.53 3.71 21.46
N LYS A 73 13.66 4.34 21.76
CA LYS A 73 14.97 3.64 21.73
C LYS A 73 14.93 2.50 22.76
N PRO A 74 15.50 1.31 22.45
CA PRO A 74 15.60 0.26 23.45
C PRO A 74 16.39 0.79 24.65
N ALA A 75 15.83 0.61 25.85
CA ALA A 75 16.55 0.90 27.08
C ALA A 75 17.84 0.07 27.07
N THR A 76 18.98 0.76 27.09
CA THR A 76 20.28 0.14 27.38
C THR A 76 20.11 -0.70 28.63
N PRO A 77 20.45 -2.01 28.62
CA PRO A 77 20.34 -2.81 29.84
C PRO A 77 21.22 -2.16 30.90
N ALA A 78 20.60 -1.73 31.98
CA ALA A 78 21.27 -1.11 33.11
C ALA A 78 22.23 -2.13 33.72
N ARG A 79 23.50 -1.97 33.37
CA ARG A 79 24.74 -2.38 34.07
C ARG A 79 24.50 -3.26 35.30
N ALA A 80 24.90 -4.52 35.19
CA ALA A 80 25.03 -5.45 36.32
C ALA A 80 25.74 -4.77 37.50
N ARG A 81 25.04 -4.57 38.62
CA ARG A 81 25.66 -4.14 39.88
C ARG A 81 26.49 -5.32 40.41
N PRO A 82 27.81 -5.17 40.65
CA PRO A 82 28.56 -6.23 41.30
C PRO A 82 28.01 -6.35 42.73
N ARG A 83 27.60 -7.58 43.09
CA ARG A 83 27.20 -7.93 44.44
C ARG A 83 28.46 -7.80 45.31
N ARG A 84 28.46 -6.82 46.21
CA ARG A 84 29.50 -6.66 47.22
C ARG A 84 29.42 -7.87 48.15
N ALA A 85 30.38 -8.78 48.03
CA ALA A 85 30.55 -9.88 48.97
C ALA A 85 31.10 -9.33 50.28
N SER A 86 30.55 -9.84 51.39
CA SER A 86 30.97 -9.61 52.77
C SER A 86 32.24 -10.37 53.12
#